data_AF-A0AAX3UZT3-F1
#
_entry.id   AF-A0AAX3UZT3-F1
#
_cell.length_a   1.000
_cell.length_b   1.000
_cell.length_c   1.000
_cell.angle_alpha   90.00
_cell.angle_beta   90.00
_cell.angle_gamma   90.00
#
_symmetry.space_group_name_H-M   'P 1'
#
loop_
_entity.id
_entity.type
_entity.pdbx_description
1 polymer ?
#
loop_
_entity_poly.entity_id
_entity_poly.type
_entity_poly.pdbx_seq_one_letter_code
_entity_poly.pdbx_strand_id
1 'polypeptide(L)'
;MSAMGFDLDVSVDRAWAEFQRRLGDHISIMVDGDVLAVESSTGDFDPADGAAPCVQFLVWDENTVRCEVPSNDFLHPRYRLEYADEQKLIALGWNPPSENLDDPNNSPAFCVDKAQNWADQLAAMTVAAFRDVFGVQHPAFLSSDLTGNEQTPDFDPSVVESTKLPTLDPTAAYMPNDVDHLKELVTLALLPMLGTLPERDSDGDIPIRVGSTVMFVGPLSESMDVQLFSPLVQDISNRTRAAEVIADLNRKWSRIKFVLIDDRLSVFLEVAGSPFVPKQLTDTCAALTSFLRTVDDEFAARVGGELFFANKSGDSSSLQPDLTAEDLPPELETLLHLDLDVAEDLDAVADVCGRDRDLILQLLHISNEWQIQLRSQAVDAHSRGDAEEAAGYEDQVGGWELMVDRLRGALRLVVLPNSRTETPAKPQPEQMGLFSDPLQQSLFDDPS
;
A
#
# COMPACT_ATOMS: atom_id res chain seq x y z
N MET A 1 -21.01 -19.70 -1.93
CA MET A 1 -21.15 -19.18 -0.56
C MET A 1 -20.33 -20.08 0.36
N SER A 2 -19.05 -19.71 0.51
CA SER A 2 -17.99 -20.19 1.43
C SER A 2 -16.85 -19.17 1.23
N ALA A 3 -16.10 -18.65 2.20
CA ALA A 3 -16.17 -18.63 3.65
C ALA A 3 -15.51 -17.30 4.12
N MET A 4 -16.20 -16.53 4.96
CA MET A 4 -15.66 -15.37 5.70
C MET A 4 -14.76 -15.88 6.84
N GLY A 5 -13.48 -16.11 6.56
CA GLY A 5 -12.49 -16.51 7.56
C GLY A 5 -11.42 -15.45 7.88
N PHE A 6 -11.37 -14.35 7.13
CA PHE A 6 -10.17 -13.49 7.03
C PHE A 6 -10.32 -12.04 7.51
N ASP A 7 -11.35 -11.71 8.32
CA ASP A 7 -11.59 -10.32 8.78
C ASP A 7 -11.47 -10.15 10.31
N LEU A 8 -11.21 -11.22 11.08
CA LEU A 8 -11.21 -11.11 12.55
C LEU A 8 -9.83 -10.68 13.08
N ASP A 9 -8.74 -11.34 12.68
CA ASP A 9 -7.41 -11.06 13.24
C ASP A 9 -6.91 -9.66 12.84
N VAL A 10 -7.10 -9.27 11.57
CA VAL A 10 -6.78 -7.91 11.08
C VAL A 10 -7.62 -6.85 11.80
N SER A 11 -8.88 -7.16 12.13
CA SER A 11 -9.75 -6.25 12.87
C SER A 11 -9.32 -6.11 14.34
N VAL A 12 -8.88 -7.21 14.98
CA VAL A 12 -8.34 -7.23 16.35
C VAL A 12 -7.02 -6.45 16.43
N ASP A 13 -6.11 -6.65 15.49
CA ASP A 13 -4.83 -5.90 15.43
C ASP A 13 -5.07 -4.41 15.25
N ARG A 14 -6.00 -4.04 14.35
CA ARG A 14 -6.41 -2.64 14.16
C ARG A 14 -7.01 -2.05 15.44
N ALA A 15 -7.85 -2.79 16.16
CA ALA A 15 -8.44 -2.32 17.41
C ALA A 15 -7.37 -2.07 18.49
N TRP A 16 -6.37 -2.94 18.61
CA TRP A 16 -5.24 -2.74 19.52
C TRP A 16 -4.38 -1.53 19.14
N ALA A 17 -4.08 -1.35 17.85
CA ALA A 17 -3.33 -0.19 17.37
C ALA A 17 -4.08 1.13 17.64
N GLU A 18 -5.39 1.13 17.45
CA GLU A 18 -6.24 2.30 17.71
C GLU A 18 -6.32 2.62 19.21
N PHE A 19 -6.50 1.59 20.05
CA PHE A 19 -6.44 1.72 21.50
C PHE A 19 -5.09 2.28 21.96
N GLN A 20 -3.97 1.77 21.43
CA GLN A 20 -2.63 2.25 21.77
C GLN A 20 -2.48 3.75 21.48
N ARG A 21 -2.88 4.19 20.28
CA ARG A 21 -2.82 5.60 19.90
C ARG A 21 -3.66 6.47 20.84
N ARG A 22 -4.91 6.08 21.10
CA ARG A 22 -5.82 6.85 21.97
C ARG A 22 -5.33 6.90 23.41
N LEU A 23 -4.75 5.82 23.92
CA LEU A 23 -4.13 5.79 25.23
C LEU A 23 -2.90 6.72 25.29
N GLY A 24 -2.05 6.72 24.25
CA GLY A 24 -0.92 7.64 24.15
C GLY A 24 -1.36 9.12 24.12
N ASP A 25 -2.35 9.43 23.28
CA ASP A 25 -2.97 10.76 23.20
C ASP A 25 -3.52 11.19 24.56
N HIS A 26 -4.21 10.29 25.27
CA HIS A 26 -4.77 10.56 26.58
C HIS A 26 -3.69 10.77 27.65
N ILE A 27 -2.67 9.90 27.73
CA ILE A 27 -1.55 10.07 28.67
C ILE A 27 -0.85 11.41 28.45
N SER A 28 -0.76 11.89 27.20
CA SER A 28 -0.12 13.17 26.87
C SER A 28 -0.85 14.42 27.39
N ILE A 29 -2.14 14.30 27.71
CA ILE A 29 -2.97 15.41 28.22
C ILE A 29 -3.26 15.32 29.72
N MET A 30 -2.89 14.21 30.38
CA MET A 30 -3.01 14.06 31.83
C MET A 30 -2.18 15.12 32.55
N VAL A 31 -2.65 15.57 33.72
CA VAL A 31 -1.96 16.57 34.53
C VAL A 31 -1.53 16.01 35.88
N ASP A 32 -0.61 16.71 36.57
CA ASP A 32 -0.12 16.32 37.89
C ASP A 32 -1.28 16.00 38.86
N GLY A 33 -1.23 14.79 39.44
CA GLY A 33 -2.28 14.27 40.32
C GLY A 33 -3.39 13.47 39.63
N ASP A 34 -3.40 13.37 38.30
CA ASP A 34 -4.29 12.45 37.58
C ASP A 34 -3.80 11.00 37.72
N VAL A 35 -4.76 10.11 38.00
CA VAL A 35 -4.58 8.67 38.07
C VAL A 35 -5.57 8.00 37.12
N LEU A 36 -5.04 7.38 36.06
CA LEU A 36 -5.81 6.53 35.15
C LEU A 36 -5.53 5.07 35.50
N ALA A 37 -6.56 4.30 35.81
CA ALA A 37 -6.45 2.85 35.91
C ALA A 37 -7.16 2.23 34.71
N VAL A 38 -6.44 1.46 33.89
CA VAL A 38 -7.03 0.61 32.85
C VAL A 38 -7.04 -0.81 33.38
N GLU A 39 -8.19 -1.47 33.38
CA GLU A 39 -8.35 -2.80 33.96
C GLU A 39 -9.06 -3.75 32.98
N SER A 40 -8.80 -5.04 33.12
CA SER A 40 -9.52 -6.06 32.37
C SER A 40 -10.87 -6.33 33.03
N SER A 41 -11.97 -6.02 32.34
CA SER A 41 -13.36 -6.21 32.81
C SER A 41 -13.82 -7.67 32.79
N THR A 42 -12.90 -8.64 32.67
CA THR A 42 -13.25 -10.05 32.47
C THR A 42 -13.50 -10.76 33.79
N GLY A 43 -14.75 -10.69 34.26
CA GLY A 43 -15.29 -11.57 35.31
C GLY A 43 -15.58 -10.88 36.65
N ASP A 44 -16.65 -11.32 37.31
CA ASP A 44 -16.97 -10.90 38.68
C ASP A 44 -16.09 -11.68 39.67
N PHE A 45 -15.22 -10.97 40.38
CA PHE A 45 -14.43 -11.51 41.50
C PHE A 45 -14.64 -10.62 42.73
N ASP A 46 -14.51 -11.18 43.92
CA ASP A 46 -14.50 -10.39 45.14
C ASP A 46 -13.18 -9.59 45.18
N PRO A 47 -13.20 -8.24 45.27
CA PRO A 47 -11.98 -7.44 45.39
C PRO A 47 -11.12 -7.82 46.60
N ALA A 48 -11.68 -8.51 47.60
CA ALA A 48 -10.93 -9.04 48.75
C ALA A 48 -9.96 -10.19 48.39
N ASP A 49 -10.20 -10.89 47.27
CA ASP A 49 -9.39 -12.03 46.83
C ASP A 49 -8.24 -11.64 45.87
N GLY A 50 -8.12 -10.34 45.56
CA GLY A 50 -7.10 -9.77 44.68
C GLY A 50 -7.68 -9.06 43.46
N ALA A 51 -6.85 -8.25 42.80
CA ALA A 51 -7.26 -7.43 41.66
C ALA A 51 -7.26 -8.19 40.33
N ALA A 52 -8.09 -7.74 39.39
CA ALA A 52 -7.98 -8.11 37.98
C ALA A 52 -6.69 -7.51 37.37
N PRO A 53 -6.22 -8.02 36.21
CA PRO A 53 -5.12 -7.40 35.49
C PRO A 53 -5.44 -5.95 35.20
N CYS A 54 -4.56 -5.04 35.63
CA CYS A 54 -4.70 -3.62 35.36
C CYS A 54 -3.33 -2.98 35.11
N VAL A 55 -3.36 -1.81 34.49
CA VAL A 55 -2.21 -0.92 34.36
C VAL A 55 -2.64 0.45 34.87
N GLN A 56 -1.91 0.97 35.85
CA GLN A 56 -2.17 2.27 36.45
C GLN A 56 -1.15 3.29 35.96
N PHE A 57 -1.61 4.52 35.69
CA PHE A 57 -0.82 5.65 35.25
C PHE A 57 -1.00 6.77 36.27
N LEU A 58 0.10 7.24 36.86
CA LEU A 58 0.13 8.37 37.77
C LEU A 58 1.07 9.43 37.21
N VAL A 59 0.54 10.64 36.99
CA VAL A 59 1.38 11.79 36.64
C VAL A 59 1.85 12.48 37.90
N TRP A 60 3.17 12.64 38.03
CA TRP A 60 3.83 13.30 39.15
C TRP A 60 5.06 14.09 38.68
N ASP A 61 5.53 15.02 39.51
CA ASP A 61 6.70 15.87 39.23
C ASP A 61 6.58 16.61 37.88
N GLU A 62 5.41 17.21 37.66
CA GLU A 62 4.97 18.02 36.50
C GLU A 62 4.92 17.30 35.13
N ASN A 63 5.78 16.32 34.86
CA ASN A 63 5.89 15.71 33.52
C ASN A 63 6.38 14.26 33.53
N THR A 64 6.42 13.60 34.69
CA THR A 64 6.80 12.18 34.81
C THR A 64 5.55 11.33 34.99
N VAL A 65 5.41 10.31 34.16
CA VAL A 65 4.34 9.32 34.26
C VAL A 65 4.94 8.05 34.85
N ARG A 66 4.45 7.67 36.03
CA ARG A 66 4.69 6.35 36.61
C ARG A 66 3.61 5.41 36.10
N CYS A 67 4.02 4.32 35.46
CA CYS A 67 3.14 3.24 35.09
C CYS A 67 3.39 2.03 36.00
N GLU A 68 2.32 1.38 36.45
CA GLU A 68 2.41 0.21 37.32
C GLU A 68 1.53 -0.96 36.83
N VAL A 69 2.09 -2.17 36.88
CA VAL A 69 1.39 -3.44 36.64
C VAL A 69 1.43 -4.27 37.94
N PRO A 70 0.28 -4.72 38.47
CA PRO A 70 0.23 -5.47 39.72
C PRO A 70 1.13 -6.71 39.73
N SER A 71 1.83 -6.92 40.84
CA SER A 71 2.57 -8.16 41.09
C SER A 71 1.65 -9.27 41.62
N ASN A 72 2.19 -10.49 41.74
CA ASN A 72 1.48 -11.64 42.28
C ASN A 72 0.97 -11.48 43.72
N ASP A 73 1.44 -10.46 44.45
CA ASP A 73 0.94 -10.13 45.79
C ASP A 73 -0.41 -9.37 45.76
N PHE A 74 -0.74 -8.75 44.61
CA PHE A 74 -1.97 -7.96 44.43
C PHE A 74 -2.94 -8.62 43.44
N LEU A 75 -2.44 -9.44 42.50
CA LEU A 75 -3.28 -10.12 41.52
C LEU A 75 -4.13 -11.22 42.16
N HIS A 76 -5.37 -11.33 41.70
CA HIS A 76 -6.22 -12.47 42.04
C HIS A 76 -5.55 -13.78 41.58
N PRO A 77 -5.64 -14.90 42.34
CA PRO A 77 -4.95 -16.15 42.04
C PRO A 77 -5.17 -16.73 40.63
N ARG A 78 -6.28 -16.37 39.98
CA ARG A 78 -6.61 -16.74 38.59
C ARG A 78 -5.67 -16.11 37.55
N TYR A 79 -5.14 -14.93 37.84
CA TYR A 79 -4.30 -14.14 36.93
C TYR A 79 -2.83 -14.12 37.37
N ARG A 80 -2.47 -15.03 38.27
CA ARG A 80 -1.13 -15.13 38.81
C ARG A 80 -0.14 -15.30 37.64
N LEU A 81 0.83 -14.39 37.57
CA LEU A 81 1.92 -14.42 36.61
C LEU A 81 2.82 -15.61 36.89
N GLU A 82 3.12 -16.39 35.85
CA GLU A 82 4.17 -17.39 35.92
C GLU A 82 5.54 -16.71 35.72
N TYR A 83 6.63 -17.43 36.06
CA TYR A 83 7.98 -16.91 35.89
C TYR A 83 8.25 -16.45 34.44
N ALA A 84 7.70 -17.13 33.44
CA ALA A 84 7.86 -16.74 32.04
C ALA A 84 7.18 -15.40 31.73
N ASP A 85 6.03 -15.13 32.33
CA ASP A 85 5.26 -13.89 32.13
C ASP A 85 5.89 -12.70 32.87
N GLU A 86 6.44 -12.94 34.07
CA GLU A 86 7.27 -11.95 34.78
C GLU A 86 8.51 -11.55 33.96
N GLN A 87 9.17 -12.53 33.30
CA GLN A 87 10.31 -12.24 32.42
C GLN A 87 9.90 -11.46 31.16
N LYS A 88 8.71 -11.70 30.60
CA LYS A 88 8.18 -10.92 29.47
C LYS A 88 7.97 -9.46 29.88
N LEU A 89 7.39 -9.19 31.05
CA LEU A 89 7.24 -7.82 31.55
C LEU A 89 8.60 -7.12 31.69
N ILE A 90 9.61 -7.80 32.23
CA ILE A 90 10.97 -7.24 32.32
C ILE A 90 11.54 -6.96 30.93
N ALA A 91 11.36 -7.86 29.96
CA ALA A 91 11.81 -7.67 28.59
C ALA A 91 11.11 -6.52 27.85
N LEU A 92 9.84 -6.25 28.19
CA LEU A 92 9.08 -5.10 27.69
C LEU A 92 9.53 -3.76 28.31
N GLY A 93 10.37 -3.80 29.35
CA GLY A 93 10.97 -2.62 29.99
C GLY A 93 10.38 -2.26 31.35
N TRP A 94 9.57 -3.14 31.95
CA TRP A 94 9.06 -2.96 33.31
C TRP A 94 10.13 -3.33 34.35
N ASN A 95 10.31 -2.52 35.38
CA ASN A 95 11.17 -2.87 36.51
C ASN A 95 10.42 -3.84 37.45
N PRO A 96 11.09 -4.89 37.97
CA PRO A 96 10.45 -5.84 38.87
C PRO A 96 10.10 -5.20 40.23
N PRO A 97 9.15 -5.79 40.98
CA PRO A 97 8.81 -5.38 42.34
C PRO A 97 10.04 -5.28 43.24
N SER A 98 10.10 -4.21 44.02
CA SER A 98 11.21 -3.95 44.94
C SER A 98 10.92 -4.46 46.33
N GLU A 99 11.87 -5.18 46.94
CA GLU A 99 11.74 -5.66 48.33
C GLU A 99 11.90 -4.53 49.37
N ASN A 100 12.58 -3.44 49.02
CA ASN A 100 12.83 -2.30 49.91
C ASN A 100 11.93 -1.11 49.53
N LEU A 101 10.84 -0.91 50.27
CA LEU A 101 9.87 0.16 50.01
C LEU A 101 10.20 1.50 50.72
N ASP A 102 11.38 1.62 51.34
CA ASP A 102 11.77 2.86 52.02
C ASP A 102 12.19 3.98 51.04
N ASP A 103 12.48 3.63 49.77
CA ASP A 103 12.75 4.59 48.69
C ASP A 103 11.43 4.92 47.95
N PRO A 104 11.03 6.19 47.83
CA PRO A 104 9.81 6.59 47.11
C PRO A 104 9.83 6.23 45.60
N ASN A 105 10.99 5.88 45.03
CA ASN A 105 11.09 5.39 43.66
C ASN A 105 10.84 3.89 43.51
N ASN A 106 10.73 3.16 44.62
CA ASN A 106 10.48 1.72 44.62
C ASN A 106 8.97 1.44 44.67
N SER A 107 8.55 0.39 43.97
CA SER A 107 7.15 -0.05 43.94
C SER A 107 7.04 -1.52 44.32
N PRO A 108 5.98 -1.93 45.04
CA PRO A 108 5.66 -3.34 45.26
C PRO A 108 5.01 -3.99 44.02
N ALA A 109 4.73 -3.20 42.97
CA ALA A 109 4.27 -3.63 41.66
C ALA A 109 5.42 -3.58 40.64
N PHE A 110 5.20 -4.11 39.44
CA PHE A 110 6.10 -3.86 38.32
C PHE A 110 5.91 -2.42 37.87
N CYS A 111 6.98 -1.62 37.77
CA CYS A 111 6.84 -0.19 37.49
C CYS A 111 7.81 0.32 36.42
N VAL A 112 7.43 1.42 35.77
CA VAL A 112 8.33 2.19 34.91
C VAL A 112 8.01 3.68 35.04
N ASP A 113 9.06 4.49 35.14
CA ASP A 113 8.95 5.95 35.14
C ASP A 113 9.47 6.48 33.81
N LYS A 114 8.63 7.23 33.09
CA LYS A 114 9.01 7.90 31.84
C LYS A 114 8.46 9.32 31.80
N ALA A 115 9.15 10.20 31.08
CA ALA A 115 8.62 11.51 30.77
C ALA A 115 7.37 11.40 29.88
N GLN A 116 6.41 12.31 30.06
CA GLN A 116 5.11 12.29 29.36
C GLN A 116 5.22 12.34 27.83
N ASN A 117 6.31 12.90 27.29
CA ASN A 117 6.58 12.88 25.84
C ASN A 117 6.92 11.47 25.28
N TRP A 118 7.03 10.46 26.13
CA TRP A 118 7.11 9.05 25.76
C TRP A 118 5.77 8.32 25.95
N ALA A 119 4.65 9.04 25.96
CA ALA A 119 3.30 8.48 26.10
C ALA A 119 3.01 7.33 25.12
N ASP A 120 3.44 7.45 23.86
CA ASP A 120 3.29 6.38 22.86
C ASP A 120 3.99 5.07 23.28
N GLN A 121 5.17 5.19 23.92
CA GLN A 121 5.90 4.03 24.41
C GLN A 121 5.19 3.40 25.62
N LEU A 122 4.67 4.22 26.53
CA LEU A 122 3.90 3.74 27.68
C LEU A 122 2.62 3.02 27.24
N ALA A 123 1.93 3.56 26.24
CA ALA A 123 0.78 2.92 25.63
C ALA A 123 1.14 1.58 24.96
N ALA A 124 2.25 1.52 24.22
CA ALA A 124 2.72 0.29 23.59
C ALA A 124 3.08 -0.80 24.63
N MET A 125 3.78 -0.42 25.70
CA MET A 125 4.09 -1.31 26.82
C MET A 125 2.82 -1.86 27.49
N THR A 126 1.79 -1.02 27.60
CA THR A 126 0.49 -1.39 28.17
C THR A 126 -0.26 -2.38 27.30
N VAL A 127 -0.30 -2.15 25.98
CA VAL A 127 -0.89 -3.11 25.03
C VAL A 127 -0.19 -4.45 25.09
N ALA A 128 1.15 -4.47 25.10
CA ALA A 128 1.91 -5.70 25.22
C ALA A 128 1.65 -6.42 26.56
N ALA A 129 1.52 -5.69 27.67
CA ALA A 129 1.17 -6.27 28.96
C ALA A 129 -0.22 -6.96 28.90
N PHE A 130 -1.25 -6.28 28.38
CA PHE A 130 -2.58 -6.88 28.29
C PHE A 130 -2.65 -8.04 27.29
N ARG A 131 -2.07 -7.88 26.10
CA ARG A 131 -2.17 -8.84 25.00
C ARG A 131 -1.26 -10.05 25.18
N ASP A 132 0.02 -9.83 25.49
CA ASP A 132 1.05 -10.86 25.41
C ASP A 132 1.35 -11.53 26.76
N VAL A 133 1.04 -10.84 27.87
CA VAL A 133 1.24 -11.32 29.24
C VAL A 133 -0.08 -11.79 29.85
N PHE A 134 -1.10 -10.93 29.87
CA PHE A 134 -2.40 -11.28 30.46
C PHE A 134 -3.38 -11.96 29.50
N GLY A 135 -3.06 -12.05 28.20
CA GLY A 135 -3.84 -12.78 27.21
C GLY A 135 -5.22 -12.16 26.89
N VAL A 136 -5.39 -10.85 27.11
CA VAL A 136 -6.60 -10.13 26.75
C VAL A 136 -6.74 -10.14 25.23
N GLN A 137 -7.85 -10.67 24.74
CA GLN A 137 -8.03 -10.92 23.30
C GLN A 137 -8.35 -9.65 22.50
N HIS A 138 -9.02 -8.68 23.11
CA HIS A 138 -9.48 -7.46 22.44
C HIS A 138 -9.62 -6.30 23.44
N PRO A 139 -9.30 -5.04 23.07
CA PRO A 139 -9.37 -3.89 23.98
C PRO A 139 -10.79 -3.58 24.48
N ALA A 140 -11.84 -4.03 23.78
CA ALA A 140 -13.22 -3.93 24.24
C ALA A 140 -13.53 -4.70 25.55
N PHE A 141 -12.62 -5.55 26.02
CA PHE A 141 -12.71 -6.19 27.33
C PHE A 141 -11.98 -5.40 28.44
N LEU A 142 -11.57 -4.18 28.15
CA LEU A 142 -10.97 -3.27 29.12
C LEU A 142 -12.03 -2.25 29.58
N SER A 143 -11.88 -1.80 30.83
CA SER A 143 -12.53 -0.64 31.40
C SER A 143 -11.47 0.30 31.93
N SER A 144 -11.82 1.56 32.15
CA SER A 144 -10.95 2.46 32.89
C SER A 144 -11.70 3.25 33.93
N ASP A 145 -10.96 3.65 34.94
CA ASP A 145 -11.37 4.57 35.99
C ASP A 145 -10.35 5.70 36.04
N LEU A 146 -10.81 6.93 35.81
CA LEU A 146 -9.99 8.12 35.90
C LEU A 146 -10.35 8.85 37.20
N THR A 147 -9.35 9.04 38.06
CA THR A 147 -9.49 9.78 39.31
C THR A 147 -8.46 10.89 39.37
N GLY A 148 -8.84 12.07 39.88
CA GLY A 148 -7.95 13.24 39.89
C GLY A 148 -8.66 14.51 39.45
N ASN A 149 -8.12 15.21 38.45
CA ASN A 149 -8.61 16.49 37.99
C ASN A 149 -9.90 16.37 37.15
N GLU A 150 -10.94 17.12 37.52
CA GLU A 150 -12.23 17.14 36.80
C GLU A 150 -12.15 17.72 35.38
N GLN A 151 -11.02 18.34 34.99
CA GLN A 151 -10.82 18.92 33.66
C GLN A 151 -10.26 17.92 32.63
N THR A 152 -9.66 16.82 33.08
CA THR A 152 -9.15 15.78 32.19
C THR A 152 -10.33 14.95 31.69
N PRO A 153 -10.56 14.86 30.36
CA PRO A 153 -11.70 14.14 29.82
C PRO A 153 -11.61 12.65 30.19
N ASP A 154 -12.74 12.01 30.48
CA ASP A 154 -12.77 10.58 30.78
C ASP A 154 -12.22 9.75 29.61
N PHE A 155 -11.58 8.62 29.93
CA PHE A 155 -11.07 7.68 28.93
C PHE A 155 -12.02 6.49 28.88
N ASP A 156 -12.43 6.08 27.67
CA ASP A 156 -13.20 4.85 27.48
C ASP A 156 -12.42 3.91 26.55
N PRO A 157 -11.81 2.83 27.08
CA PRO A 157 -11.00 1.91 26.29
C PRO A 157 -11.84 1.05 25.34
N SER A 158 -13.16 0.97 25.56
CA SER A 158 -14.09 0.15 24.79
C SER A 158 -14.62 0.86 23.53
N VAL A 159 -14.54 2.20 23.49
CA VAL A 159 -14.90 2.98 22.30
C VAL A 159 -13.97 2.57 21.17
N VAL A 160 -14.53 2.14 20.05
CA VAL A 160 -13.79 2.10 18.78
C VAL A 160 -14.11 3.42 18.10
N GLU A 161 -13.20 4.38 18.15
CA GLU A 161 -13.25 5.53 17.26
C GLU A 161 -13.05 4.99 15.85
N SER A 162 -14.15 4.62 15.19
CA SER A 162 -14.16 4.48 13.73
C SER A 162 -13.53 5.75 13.19
N THR A 163 -12.25 5.67 12.83
CA THR A 163 -11.45 6.82 12.47
C THR A 163 -12.11 7.34 11.22
N LYS A 164 -12.92 8.38 11.36
CA LYS A 164 -13.79 8.83 10.28
C LYS A 164 -12.84 9.31 9.21
N LEU A 165 -12.67 8.50 8.15
CA LEU A 165 -11.69 8.76 7.11
C LEU A 165 -11.84 10.22 6.67
N PRO A 166 -10.74 10.98 6.55
CA PRO A 166 -10.81 12.38 6.20
C PRO A 166 -11.59 12.55 4.91
N THR A 167 -12.66 13.34 4.95
CA THR A 167 -13.49 13.59 3.78
C THR A 167 -12.87 14.73 2.98
N LEU A 168 -12.49 14.46 1.73
CA LEU A 168 -11.97 15.49 0.83
C LEU A 168 -13.11 16.36 0.28
N ASP A 169 -12.86 17.67 0.15
CA ASP A 169 -13.70 18.55 -0.67
C ASP A 169 -13.45 18.19 -2.14
N PRO A 170 -14.48 17.76 -2.90
CA PRO A 170 -14.31 17.31 -4.27
C PRO A 170 -13.70 18.39 -5.18
N THR A 171 -13.92 19.66 -4.88
CA THR A 171 -13.52 20.77 -5.75
C THR A 171 -12.24 21.49 -5.30
N ALA A 172 -11.72 21.17 -4.13
CA ALA A 172 -10.49 21.76 -3.62
C ALA A 172 -9.25 21.20 -4.33
N ALA A 173 -8.22 22.04 -4.41
CA ALA A 173 -6.90 21.66 -4.91
C ALA A 173 -6.01 21.26 -3.72
N TYR A 174 -5.50 20.03 -3.75
CA TYR A 174 -4.59 19.47 -2.78
C TYR A 174 -3.20 19.36 -3.41
N MET A 175 -2.15 19.75 -2.68
CA MET A 175 -0.76 19.53 -3.11
C MET A 175 -0.25 18.28 -2.40
N PRO A 176 -0.02 17.15 -3.11
CA PRO A 176 0.65 16.02 -2.51
C PRO A 176 2.08 16.39 -2.12
N ASN A 177 2.58 15.77 -1.06
CA ASN A 177 3.97 15.96 -0.62
C ASN A 177 4.90 15.00 -1.35
N ASP A 178 4.40 13.79 -1.60
CA ASP A 178 5.08 12.68 -2.24
C ASP A 178 4.03 11.76 -2.90
N VAL A 179 4.50 10.66 -3.49
CA VAL A 179 3.66 9.69 -4.22
C VAL A 179 2.74 8.94 -3.26
N ASP A 180 3.17 8.67 -2.03
CA ASP A 180 2.35 7.94 -1.06
C ASP A 180 1.20 8.81 -0.54
N HIS A 181 1.44 10.09 -0.28
CA HIS A 181 0.39 11.06 -0.01
C HIS A 181 -0.58 11.20 -1.21
N LEU A 182 -0.07 11.16 -2.46
CA LEU A 182 -0.94 11.13 -3.64
C LEU A 182 -1.80 9.85 -3.67
N LYS A 183 -1.24 8.68 -3.36
CA LYS A 183 -2.00 7.42 -3.25
C LYS A 183 -3.12 7.55 -2.22
N GLU A 184 -2.85 8.13 -1.06
CA GLU A 184 -3.87 8.37 -0.02
C GLU A 184 -4.99 9.27 -0.53
N LEU A 185 -4.65 10.40 -1.16
CA LEU A 185 -5.61 11.33 -1.74
C LEU A 185 -6.48 10.66 -2.81
N VAL A 186 -5.89 9.80 -3.66
CA VAL A 186 -6.61 9.02 -4.67
C VAL A 186 -7.59 8.05 -4.02
N THR A 187 -7.18 7.30 -3.00
CA THR A 187 -8.06 6.38 -2.26
C THR A 187 -9.22 7.10 -1.60
N LEU A 188 -8.95 8.22 -0.92
CA LEU A 188 -9.99 9.03 -0.27
C LEU A 188 -10.94 9.66 -1.29
N ALA A 189 -10.44 10.07 -2.46
CA ALA A 189 -11.27 10.62 -3.53
C ALA A 189 -12.23 9.60 -4.16
N LEU A 190 -11.82 8.32 -4.21
CA LEU A 190 -12.63 7.23 -4.78
C LEU A 190 -13.61 6.63 -3.77
N LEU A 191 -13.35 6.76 -2.46
CA LEU A 191 -14.19 6.23 -1.39
C LEU A 191 -15.69 6.57 -1.55
N PRO A 192 -16.11 7.81 -1.85
CA PRO A 192 -17.53 8.14 -2.03
C PRO A 192 -18.16 7.45 -3.25
N MET A 193 -17.36 7.18 -4.29
CA MET A 193 -17.83 6.52 -5.52
C MET A 193 -17.99 5.01 -5.32
N LEU A 194 -17.10 4.39 -4.54
CA LEU A 194 -17.05 2.94 -4.32
C LEU A 194 -17.90 2.49 -3.11
N GLY A 195 -18.12 3.37 -2.14
CA GLY A 195 -18.89 3.09 -0.92
C GLY A 195 -18.13 2.33 0.17
N THR A 196 -17.00 1.72 -0.18
CA THR A 196 -16.06 1.05 0.74
C THR A 196 -14.63 1.48 0.43
N LEU A 197 -13.73 1.33 1.41
CA LEU A 197 -12.32 1.64 1.22
C LEU A 197 -11.75 0.71 0.12
N PRO A 198 -11.24 1.26 -1.00
CA PRO A 198 -10.63 0.43 -2.02
C PRO A 198 -9.29 -0.14 -1.53
N GLU A 199 -9.10 -1.42 -1.76
CA GLU A 199 -7.79 -2.07 -1.67
C GLU A 199 -6.93 -1.66 -2.87
N ARG A 200 -5.62 -1.60 -2.65
CA ARG A 200 -4.63 -1.43 -3.72
C ARG A 200 -4.00 -2.78 -4.01
N ASP A 201 -3.68 -3.01 -5.28
CA ASP A 201 -2.89 -4.17 -5.67
C ASP A 201 -1.39 -3.97 -5.33
N SER A 202 -0.58 -4.98 -5.66
CA SER A 202 0.88 -4.97 -5.47
C SER A 202 1.59 -3.83 -6.19
N ASP A 203 0.97 -3.28 -7.24
CA ASP A 203 1.53 -2.18 -8.04
C ASP A 203 1.13 -0.80 -7.47
N GLY A 204 0.26 -0.79 -6.45
CA GLY A 204 -0.28 0.41 -5.82
C GLY A 204 -1.49 1.00 -6.55
N ASP A 205 -2.03 0.28 -7.54
CA ASP A 205 -3.21 0.67 -8.30
C ASP A 205 -4.49 0.17 -7.62
N ILE A 206 -5.59 0.88 -7.86
CA ILE A 206 -6.92 0.52 -7.37
C ILE A 206 -7.71 -0.12 -8.51
N PRO A 207 -7.99 -1.44 -8.45
CA PRO A 207 -8.81 -2.10 -9.45
C PRO A 207 -10.31 -1.78 -9.24
N ILE A 208 -10.96 -1.28 -10.28
CA ILE A 208 -12.38 -0.93 -10.32
C ILE A 208 -13.07 -1.75 -11.41
N ARG A 209 -13.99 -2.64 -10.99
CA ARG A 209 -14.77 -3.48 -11.91
C ARG A 209 -15.85 -2.66 -12.62
N VAL A 210 -15.83 -2.65 -13.95
CA VAL A 210 -16.86 -2.01 -14.81
C VAL A 210 -17.40 -3.02 -15.83
N GLY A 211 -18.56 -3.61 -15.52
CA GLY A 211 -19.19 -4.59 -16.41
C GLY A 211 -18.30 -5.82 -16.60
N SER A 212 -17.92 -6.09 -17.85
CA SER A 212 -16.97 -7.16 -18.21
C SER A 212 -15.50 -6.72 -18.14
N THR A 213 -15.17 -5.43 -17.96
CA THR A 213 -13.78 -4.91 -17.91
C THR A 213 -13.32 -4.44 -16.52
N VAL A 214 -12.00 -4.38 -16.30
CA VAL A 214 -11.39 -3.78 -15.09
C VAL A 214 -10.65 -2.51 -15.48
N MET A 215 -10.79 -1.47 -14.67
CA MET A 215 -10.04 -0.23 -14.76
C MET A 215 -9.13 -0.12 -13.54
N PHE A 216 -7.84 0.11 -13.76
CA PHE A 216 -6.84 0.34 -12.72
C PHE A 216 -6.62 1.84 -12.57
N VAL A 217 -6.49 2.31 -11.33
CA VAL A 217 -6.32 3.73 -11.00
C VAL A 217 -5.19 3.91 -9.99
N GLY A 218 -4.14 4.62 -10.37
CA GLY A 218 -3.05 4.91 -9.45
C GLY A 218 -2.02 5.87 -10.02
N PRO A 219 -1.01 6.26 -9.22
CA PRO A 219 0.02 7.19 -9.66
C PRO A 219 0.87 6.60 -10.79
N LEU A 220 1.18 7.43 -11.80
CA LEU A 220 2.16 7.10 -12.81
C LEU A 220 3.56 7.09 -12.18
N SER A 221 4.36 6.06 -12.46
CA SER A 221 5.72 5.96 -11.92
C SER A 221 6.56 7.19 -12.30
N GLU A 222 7.27 7.76 -11.32
CA GLU A 222 8.14 8.95 -11.48
C GLU A 222 7.42 10.28 -11.82
N SER A 223 6.08 10.33 -11.78
CA SER A 223 5.34 11.58 -11.87
C SER A 223 4.28 11.69 -10.76
N MET A 224 3.79 12.92 -10.54
CA MET A 224 2.66 13.17 -9.64
C MET A 224 1.33 13.11 -10.41
N ASP A 225 1.26 12.40 -11.54
CA ASP A 225 0.02 12.22 -12.29
C ASP A 225 -0.65 10.92 -11.89
N VAL A 226 -1.98 10.88 -11.99
CA VAL A 226 -2.77 9.68 -11.75
C VAL A 226 -3.20 9.13 -13.11
N GLN A 227 -2.84 7.88 -13.39
CA GLN A 227 -3.24 7.18 -14.60
C GLN A 227 -4.48 6.33 -14.33
N LEU A 228 -5.38 6.30 -15.31
CA LEU A 228 -6.45 5.33 -15.41
C LEU A 228 -6.13 4.42 -16.61
N PHE A 229 -6.02 3.13 -16.36
CA PHE A 229 -5.66 2.13 -17.35
C PHE A 229 -6.73 1.04 -17.42
N SER A 230 -7.05 0.57 -18.62
CA SER A 230 -7.90 -0.62 -18.78
C SER A 230 -7.48 -1.42 -20.01
N PRO A 231 -7.11 -2.70 -19.86
CA PRO A 231 -6.95 -3.59 -21.00
C PRO A 231 -8.33 -4.05 -21.50
N LEU A 232 -8.53 -4.01 -22.81
CA LEU A 232 -9.85 -4.22 -23.43
C LEU A 232 -9.92 -5.51 -24.23
N VAL A 233 -9.00 -5.68 -25.19
CA VAL A 233 -9.01 -6.77 -26.17
C VAL A 233 -7.62 -7.36 -26.30
N GLN A 234 -7.53 -8.67 -26.44
CA GLN A 234 -6.30 -9.42 -26.69
C GLN A 234 -6.46 -10.34 -27.92
N ASP A 235 -5.38 -11.01 -28.31
CA ASP A 235 -5.35 -11.96 -29.43
C ASP A 235 -5.82 -11.34 -30.76
N ILE A 236 -5.47 -10.07 -30.99
CA ILE A 236 -5.87 -9.33 -32.18
C ILE A 236 -5.15 -9.86 -33.42
N SER A 237 -5.88 -10.66 -34.20
CA SER A 237 -5.37 -11.31 -35.41
C SER A 237 -5.13 -10.37 -36.59
N ASN A 238 -5.94 -9.30 -36.74
CA ASN A 238 -5.86 -8.37 -37.87
C ASN A 238 -5.47 -6.95 -37.42
N ARG A 239 -4.18 -6.76 -37.16
CA ARG A 239 -3.62 -5.49 -36.66
C ARG A 239 -3.90 -4.28 -37.56
N THR A 240 -3.92 -4.46 -38.89
CA THR A 240 -4.23 -3.37 -39.83
C THR A 240 -5.67 -2.89 -39.67
N ARG A 241 -6.63 -3.82 -39.61
CA ARG A 241 -8.03 -3.48 -39.38
C ARG A 241 -8.25 -2.88 -37.99
N ALA A 242 -7.59 -3.42 -36.97
CA ALA A 242 -7.63 -2.88 -35.62
C ALA A 242 -7.12 -1.43 -35.58
N ALA A 243 -6.02 -1.12 -36.27
CA ALA A 243 -5.47 0.23 -36.34
C ALA A 243 -6.46 1.25 -36.97
N GLU A 244 -7.22 0.87 -37.99
CA GLU A 244 -8.28 1.71 -38.56
C GLU A 244 -9.37 2.00 -37.53
N VAL A 245 -9.86 0.96 -36.85
CA VAL A 245 -10.91 1.08 -35.82
C VAL A 245 -10.42 1.95 -34.66
N ILE A 246 -9.16 1.80 -34.26
CA ILE A 246 -8.52 2.58 -33.19
C ILE A 246 -8.37 4.05 -33.58
N ALA A 247 -8.04 4.35 -34.84
CA ALA A 247 -7.99 5.73 -35.32
C ALA A 247 -9.36 6.41 -35.23
N ASP A 248 -10.43 5.69 -35.57
CA ASP A 248 -11.80 6.18 -35.42
C ASP A 248 -12.20 6.35 -33.94
N LEU A 249 -11.78 5.43 -33.06
CA LEU A 249 -12.01 5.53 -31.62
C LEU A 249 -11.30 6.74 -31.00
N ASN A 250 -10.02 6.95 -31.31
CA ASN A 250 -9.25 8.12 -30.86
C ASN A 250 -9.86 9.43 -31.38
N ARG A 251 -10.46 9.44 -32.59
CA ARG A 251 -11.19 10.61 -33.11
C ARG A 251 -12.52 10.84 -32.38
N LYS A 252 -13.26 9.78 -32.08
CA LYS A 252 -14.57 9.84 -31.42
C LYS A 252 -14.46 10.24 -29.94
N TRP A 253 -13.44 9.71 -29.26
CA TRP A 253 -13.22 9.88 -27.82
C TRP A 253 -11.93 10.66 -27.57
N SER A 254 -11.98 11.97 -27.77
CA SER A 254 -10.79 12.84 -27.74
C SER A 254 -10.01 12.85 -26.42
N ARG A 255 -10.59 12.37 -25.31
CA ARG A 255 -9.93 12.29 -24.00
C ARG A 255 -9.41 10.90 -23.64
N ILE A 256 -9.79 9.86 -24.40
CA ILE A 256 -9.40 8.48 -24.15
C ILE A 256 -8.34 8.12 -25.18
N LYS A 257 -7.15 7.73 -24.71
CA LYS A 257 -6.08 7.29 -25.61
C LYS A 257 -6.19 5.79 -25.79
N PHE A 258 -6.47 5.37 -27.02
CA PHE A 258 -6.47 3.96 -27.42
C PHE A 258 -5.11 3.59 -27.96
N VAL A 259 -4.51 2.54 -27.42
CA VAL A 259 -3.17 2.08 -27.77
C VAL A 259 -3.22 0.60 -28.13
N LEU A 260 -2.73 0.26 -29.32
CA LEU A 260 -2.46 -1.10 -29.75
C LEU A 260 -0.96 -1.35 -29.55
N ILE A 261 -0.62 -2.25 -28.62
CA ILE A 261 0.74 -2.79 -28.47
C ILE A 261 0.62 -4.26 -28.80
N ASP A 262 1.43 -4.72 -29.75
CA ASP A 262 1.36 -6.08 -30.29
C ASP A 262 -0.06 -6.45 -30.75
N ASP A 263 -0.67 -7.41 -30.08
CA ASP A 263 -2.00 -7.94 -30.32
C ASP A 263 -3.01 -7.54 -29.22
N ARG A 264 -2.68 -6.53 -28.41
CA ARG A 264 -3.48 -6.08 -27.27
C ARG A 264 -3.90 -4.61 -27.41
N LEU A 265 -5.19 -4.37 -27.20
CA LEU A 265 -5.78 -3.04 -27.16
C LEU A 265 -6.05 -2.63 -25.71
N SER A 266 -5.49 -1.50 -25.33
CA SER A 266 -5.70 -0.88 -24.03
C SER A 266 -6.10 0.59 -24.15
N VAL A 267 -6.70 1.11 -23.09
CA VAL A 267 -7.04 2.54 -22.97
C VAL A 267 -6.36 3.18 -21.79
N PHE A 268 -6.01 4.45 -21.97
CA PHE A 268 -5.33 5.28 -20.99
C PHE A 268 -6.00 6.65 -20.88
N LEU A 269 -6.15 7.13 -19.64
CA LEU A 269 -6.40 8.53 -19.31
C LEU A 269 -5.44 8.95 -18.20
N GLU A 270 -5.15 10.24 -18.15
CA GLU A 270 -4.26 10.81 -17.14
C GLU A 270 -4.96 12.02 -16.49
N VAL A 271 -4.75 12.16 -15.19
CA VAL A 271 -5.25 13.25 -14.35
C VAL A 271 -4.06 13.86 -13.63
N ALA A 272 -3.92 15.18 -13.67
CA ALA A 272 -2.88 15.87 -12.93
C ALA A 272 -3.08 15.64 -11.41
N GLY A 273 -2.04 15.19 -10.72
CA GLY A 273 -2.05 15.05 -9.26
C GLY A 273 -1.30 16.16 -8.54
N SER A 274 -0.73 17.16 -9.23
CA SER A 274 -0.10 18.32 -8.60
C SER A 274 -0.48 19.64 -9.28
N PRO A 275 -1.54 20.34 -8.83
CA PRO A 275 -2.40 19.98 -7.71
C PRO A 275 -3.38 18.86 -8.06
N PHE A 276 -3.67 18.00 -7.09
CA PHE A 276 -4.70 16.98 -7.15
C PHE A 276 -6.06 17.60 -6.83
N VAL A 277 -7.04 17.39 -7.72
CA VAL A 277 -8.44 17.80 -7.50
C VAL A 277 -9.32 16.55 -7.55
N PRO A 278 -9.93 16.11 -6.43
CA PRO A 278 -10.65 14.83 -6.39
C PRO A 278 -11.75 14.72 -7.45
N LYS A 279 -12.46 15.82 -7.73
CA LYS A 279 -13.50 15.87 -8.77
C LYS A 279 -12.97 15.56 -10.16
N GLN A 280 -11.74 15.96 -10.49
CA GLN A 280 -11.16 15.66 -11.80
C GLN A 280 -10.92 14.16 -11.96
N LEU A 281 -10.47 13.49 -10.90
CA LEU A 281 -10.32 12.04 -10.88
C LEU A 281 -11.70 11.37 -11.05
N THR A 282 -12.68 11.73 -10.23
CA THR A 282 -14.02 11.10 -10.30
C THR A 282 -14.72 11.35 -11.63
N ASP A 283 -14.60 12.55 -12.21
CA ASP A 283 -15.18 12.89 -13.51
C ASP A 283 -14.48 12.09 -14.64
N THR A 284 -13.18 11.83 -14.51
CA THR A 284 -12.40 11.03 -15.47
C THR A 284 -12.75 9.54 -15.35
N CYS A 285 -12.88 9.01 -14.12
CA CYS A 285 -13.40 7.67 -13.86
C CYS A 285 -14.80 7.49 -14.46
N ALA A 286 -15.69 8.47 -14.30
CA ALA A 286 -17.03 8.42 -14.87
C ALA A 286 -17.01 8.42 -16.41
N ALA A 287 -16.14 9.22 -17.03
CA ALA A 287 -15.98 9.26 -18.47
C ALA A 287 -15.49 7.92 -19.03
N LEU A 288 -14.45 7.33 -18.41
CA LEU A 288 -13.94 6.01 -18.81
C LEU A 288 -14.97 4.91 -18.55
N THR A 289 -15.66 4.93 -17.40
CA THR A 289 -16.74 3.99 -17.08
C THR A 289 -17.84 4.00 -18.14
N SER A 290 -18.23 5.18 -18.63
CA SER A 290 -19.24 5.31 -19.69
C SER A 290 -18.79 4.65 -21.00
N PHE A 291 -17.49 4.69 -21.32
CA PHE A 291 -16.94 4.02 -22.49
C PHE A 291 -16.83 2.51 -22.25
N LEU A 292 -16.29 2.08 -21.10
CA LEU A 292 -16.10 0.67 -20.75
C LEU A 292 -17.41 -0.12 -20.74
N ARG A 293 -18.53 0.50 -20.40
CA ARG A 293 -19.87 -0.11 -20.51
C ARG A 293 -20.30 -0.44 -21.94
N THR A 294 -19.61 0.11 -22.95
CA THR A 294 -19.84 -0.19 -24.38
C THR A 294 -18.91 -1.27 -24.93
N VAL A 295 -18.03 -1.83 -24.08
CA VAL A 295 -17.08 -2.88 -24.44
C VAL A 295 -17.73 -4.24 -24.17
N ASP A 296 -18.04 -4.95 -25.25
CA ASP A 296 -18.67 -6.27 -25.27
C ASP A 296 -18.02 -7.18 -26.33
N ASP A 297 -18.57 -8.37 -26.53
CA ASP A 297 -18.03 -9.32 -27.51
C ASP A 297 -18.12 -8.79 -28.96
N GLU A 298 -19.11 -7.94 -29.26
CA GLU A 298 -19.24 -7.29 -30.57
C GLU A 298 -18.11 -6.26 -30.77
N PHE A 299 -17.76 -5.50 -29.72
CA PHE A 299 -16.60 -4.62 -29.73
C PHE A 299 -15.31 -5.41 -30.02
N ALA A 300 -15.09 -6.52 -29.31
CA ALA A 300 -13.90 -7.35 -29.49
C ALA A 300 -13.84 -7.94 -30.91
N ALA A 301 -14.95 -8.48 -31.41
CA ALA A 301 -15.07 -9.00 -32.77
C ALA A 301 -14.80 -7.94 -33.85
N ARG A 302 -15.23 -6.70 -33.63
CA ARG A 302 -14.96 -5.57 -34.55
C ARG A 302 -13.47 -5.23 -34.64
N VAL A 303 -12.74 -5.35 -33.53
CA VAL A 303 -11.29 -5.14 -33.47
C VAL A 303 -10.53 -6.38 -33.97
N GLY A 304 -11.16 -7.56 -33.93
CA GLY A 304 -10.61 -8.81 -34.44
C GLY A 304 -9.85 -9.62 -33.38
N GLY A 305 -10.26 -9.52 -32.12
CA GLY A 305 -9.72 -10.26 -30.97
C GLY A 305 -10.80 -10.61 -29.95
N GLU A 306 -10.39 -10.96 -28.74
CA GLU A 306 -11.25 -11.38 -27.62
C GLU A 306 -11.17 -10.41 -26.44
N LEU A 307 -12.22 -10.34 -25.62
CA LEU A 307 -12.21 -9.51 -24.41
C LEU A 307 -11.12 -9.99 -23.44
N PHE A 308 -10.34 -9.04 -22.92
CA PHE A 308 -9.26 -9.35 -21.97
C PHE A 308 -9.78 -10.02 -20.69
N PHE A 309 -10.94 -9.58 -20.20
CA PHE A 309 -11.62 -10.17 -19.05
C PHE A 309 -12.94 -10.80 -19.49
N ALA A 310 -12.89 -11.93 -20.21
CA ALA A 310 -14.08 -12.65 -20.62
C ALA A 310 -14.92 -13.08 -19.39
N ASN A 311 -16.23 -12.80 -19.40
CA ASN A 311 -17.15 -13.35 -18.39
C ASN A 311 -17.27 -14.85 -18.61
N LYS A 312 -16.51 -15.66 -17.87
CA LYS A 312 -16.70 -17.12 -17.75
C LYS A 312 -17.95 -17.42 -16.92
N SER A 313 -19.12 -16.97 -17.38
CA SER A 313 -20.41 -17.40 -16.85
C SER A 313 -21.02 -18.41 -17.81
N GLY A 314 -20.63 -19.69 -17.65
CA GLY A 314 -21.24 -20.82 -18.34
C GLY A 314 -20.22 -21.86 -18.81
N ASP A 315 -20.18 -22.97 -18.08
CA ASP A 315 -19.51 -24.24 -18.37
C ASP A 315 -17.99 -24.37 -18.17
N SER A 316 -17.69 -25.47 -17.47
CA SER A 316 -16.40 -25.95 -17.01
C SER A 316 -15.40 -26.23 -18.14
N SER A 317 -14.12 -26.20 -17.75
CA SER A 317 -12.92 -26.55 -18.51
C SER A 317 -12.29 -25.38 -19.28
N SER A 318 -11.42 -24.63 -18.59
CA SER A 318 -10.36 -23.88 -19.28
C SER A 318 -9.48 -24.85 -20.06
N LEU A 319 -9.66 -24.87 -21.38
CA LEU A 319 -8.69 -25.39 -22.34
C LEU A 319 -7.72 -24.27 -22.73
N GLN A 320 -7.08 -23.65 -21.74
CA GLN A 320 -5.73 -23.12 -21.94
C GLN A 320 -4.80 -24.21 -21.42
N PRO A 321 -3.83 -24.71 -22.20
CA PRO A 321 -2.83 -25.60 -21.65
C PRO A 321 -2.10 -24.86 -20.52
N ASP A 322 -1.93 -25.53 -19.37
CA ASP A 322 -1.04 -25.03 -18.32
C ASP A 322 0.32 -24.72 -18.96
N LEU A 323 0.86 -23.53 -18.70
CA LEU A 323 2.21 -23.19 -19.13
C LEU A 323 3.16 -24.20 -18.50
N THR A 324 4.00 -24.83 -19.33
CA THR A 324 5.03 -25.75 -18.85
C THR A 324 6.39 -25.06 -18.87
N ALA A 325 7.32 -25.49 -18.01
CA ALA A 325 8.65 -24.91 -17.96
C ALA A 325 9.38 -24.97 -19.32
N GLU A 326 8.99 -25.90 -20.20
CA GLU A 326 9.50 -26.06 -21.57
C GLU A 326 8.98 -24.99 -22.55
N ASP A 327 7.93 -24.24 -22.17
CA ASP A 327 7.32 -23.16 -22.96
C ASP A 327 7.90 -21.77 -22.62
N LEU A 328 8.87 -21.68 -21.69
CA LEU A 328 9.49 -20.41 -21.35
C LEU A 328 10.38 -19.90 -22.50
N PRO A 329 10.30 -18.61 -22.85
CA PRO A 329 11.30 -17.97 -23.70
C PRO A 329 12.70 -18.09 -23.09
N PRO A 330 13.74 -18.29 -23.93
CA PRO A 330 15.12 -18.48 -23.45
C PRO A 330 15.65 -17.28 -22.65
N GLU A 331 15.13 -16.08 -22.90
CA GLU A 331 15.45 -14.88 -22.14
C GLU A 331 14.92 -14.95 -20.70
N LEU A 332 13.68 -15.44 -20.50
CA LEU A 332 13.12 -15.66 -19.16
C LEU A 332 13.82 -16.81 -18.43
N GLU A 333 14.16 -17.90 -19.13
CA GLU A 333 15.00 -18.95 -18.55
C GLU A 333 16.34 -18.38 -18.07
N THR A 334 16.97 -17.53 -18.86
CA THR A 334 18.25 -16.88 -18.50
C THR A 334 18.08 -15.99 -17.28
N LEU A 335 16.97 -15.25 -17.16
CA LEU A 335 16.67 -14.40 -16.01
C LEU A 335 16.36 -15.21 -14.74
N LEU A 336 15.70 -16.37 -14.85
CA LEU A 336 15.44 -17.28 -13.73
C LEU A 336 16.73 -17.92 -13.17
N HIS A 337 17.71 -18.15 -14.04
CA HIS A 337 19.03 -18.66 -13.65
C HIS A 337 19.97 -17.55 -13.15
N LEU A 338 19.61 -16.28 -13.36
CA LEU A 338 20.30 -15.16 -12.74
C LEU A 338 19.83 -15.06 -11.28
N ASP A 339 20.77 -14.87 -10.36
CA ASP A 339 20.44 -14.60 -8.97
C ASP A 339 19.94 -13.13 -8.86
N LEU A 340 18.64 -12.94 -9.04
CA LEU A 340 17.97 -11.63 -9.05
C LEU A 340 17.94 -10.94 -7.67
N ASP A 341 18.24 -11.68 -6.60
CA ASP A 341 18.43 -11.15 -5.25
C ASP A 341 19.79 -10.45 -5.10
N VAL A 342 20.79 -10.85 -5.90
CA VAL A 342 22.16 -10.28 -5.88
C VAL A 342 22.39 -9.32 -7.04
N ALA A 343 21.68 -9.49 -8.15
CA ALA A 343 21.76 -8.62 -9.32
C ALA A 343 20.93 -7.34 -9.13
N GLU A 344 21.53 -6.29 -8.56
CA GLU A 344 20.95 -4.94 -8.57
C GLU A 344 20.96 -4.28 -9.98
N ASP A 345 21.63 -4.89 -10.95
CA ASP A 345 21.93 -4.24 -12.22
C ASP A 345 20.79 -4.40 -13.24
N LEU A 346 19.85 -3.46 -13.23
CA LEU A 346 18.78 -3.34 -14.22
C LEU A 346 19.32 -3.26 -15.66
N ASP A 347 20.55 -2.78 -15.88
CA ASP A 347 21.21 -2.80 -17.20
C ASP A 347 21.48 -4.22 -17.66
N ALA A 348 21.82 -5.16 -16.76
CA ALA A 348 22.03 -6.56 -17.12
C ALA A 348 20.71 -7.24 -17.55
N VAL A 349 19.61 -6.95 -16.86
CA VAL A 349 18.27 -7.44 -17.24
C VAL A 349 17.85 -6.85 -18.59
N ALA A 350 18.09 -5.56 -18.81
CA ALA A 350 17.84 -4.91 -20.10
C ALA A 350 18.70 -5.51 -21.21
N ASP A 351 19.97 -5.83 -20.95
CA ASP A 351 20.90 -6.44 -21.91
C ASP A 351 20.50 -7.88 -22.26
N VAL A 352 20.04 -8.67 -21.27
CA VAL A 352 19.46 -10.02 -21.53
C VAL A 352 18.24 -9.92 -22.45
N CYS A 353 17.42 -8.88 -22.27
CA CYS A 353 16.29 -8.60 -23.14
C CYS A 353 16.69 -7.87 -24.45
N GLY A 354 17.99 -7.79 -24.77
CA GLY A 354 18.50 -7.12 -25.98
C GLY A 354 18.21 -5.62 -26.06
N ARG A 355 17.84 -5.00 -24.93
CA ARG A 355 17.25 -3.66 -24.84
C ARG A 355 16.07 -3.47 -25.81
N ASP A 356 15.32 -4.53 -26.06
CA ASP A 356 14.14 -4.52 -26.90
C ASP A 356 12.90 -4.32 -26.02
N ARG A 357 12.25 -3.16 -26.19
CA ARG A 357 11.05 -2.77 -25.47
C ARG A 357 9.93 -3.79 -25.64
N ASP A 358 9.71 -4.25 -26.86
CA ASP A 358 8.56 -5.08 -27.18
C ASP A 358 8.79 -6.51 -26.66
N LEU A 359 10.05 -6.99 -26.67
CA LEU A 359 10.43 -8.23 -26.00
C LEU A 359 10.21 -8.13 -24.48
N ILE A 360 10.65 -7.06 -23.82
CA ILE A 360 10.45 -6.89 -22.36
C ILE A 360 8.96 -6.90 -22.00
N LEU A 361 8.11 -6.26 -22.82
CA LEU A 361 6.65 -6.30 -22.63
C LEU A 361 6.07 -7.70 -22.82
N GLN A 362 6.58 -8.47 -23.78
CA GLN A 362 6.19 -9.87 -23.98
C GLN A 362 6.58 -10.75 -22.78
N LEU A 363 7.81 -10.59 -22.25
CA LEU A 363 8.27 -11.35 -21.09
C LEU A 363 7.48 -10.98 -19.81
N LEU A 364 7.12 -9.70 -19.64
CA LEU A 364 6.25 -9.25 -18.56
C LEU A 364 4.87 -9.92 -18.63
N HIS A 365 4.30 -10.01 -19.83
CA HIS A 365 3.02 -10.68 -20.00
C HIS A 365 3.09 -12.17 -19.64
N ILE A 366 4.11 -12.89 -20.12
CA ILE A 366 4.31 -14.31 -19.81
C ILE A 366 4.51 -14.51 -18.30
N SER A 367 5.29 -13.64 -17.65
CA SER A 367 5.54 -13.69 -16.20
C SER A 367 4.26 -13.52 -15.39
N ASN A 368 3.37 -12.60 -15.79
CA ASN A 368 2.07 -12.40 -15.13
C ASN A 368 1.13 -13.60 -15.29
N GLU A 369 1.10 -14.24 -16.46
CA GLU A 369 0.31 -15.47 -16.67
C GLU A 369 0.81 -16.61 -15.77
N TRP A 370 2.13 -16.76 -15.63
CA TRP A 370 2.74 -17.71 -14.70
C TRP A 370 2.34 -17.45 -13.24
N GLN A 371 2.32 -16.19 -12.80
CA GLN A 371 1.85 -15.83 -11.45
C GLN A 371 0.39 -16.20 -11.22
N ILE A 372 -0.48 -15.93 -12.21
CA ILE A 372 -1.90 -16.27 -12.13
C ILE A 372 -2.07 -17.79 -12.00
N GLN A 373 -1.33 -18.56 -12.80
CA GLN A 373 -1.35 -20.02 -12.76
C GLN A 373 -0.86 -20.56 -11.41
N LEU A 374 0.29 -20.09 -10.92
CA LEU A 374 0.86 -20.54 -9.65
C LEU A 374 -0.04 -20.20 -8.45
N ARG A 375 -0.63 -19.00 -8.43
CA ARG A 375 -1.61 -18.63 -7.39
C ARG A 375 -2.86 -19.51 -7.44
N SER A 376 -3.35 -19.85 -8.63
CA SER A 376 -4.46 -20.81 -8.78
C SER A 376 -4.08 -22.20 -8.23
N GLN A 377 -2.86 -22.67 -8.53
CA GLN A 377 -2.36 -23.96 -8.05
C GLN A 377 -2.14 -23.98 -6.52
N ALA A 378 -1.67 -22.87 -5.94
CA ALA A 378 -1.55 -22.70 -4.50
C ALA A 378 -2.91 -22.79 -3.80
N VAL A 379 -3.93 -22.10 -4.33
CA VAL A 379 -5.31 -22.16 -3.83
C VAL A 379 -5.88 -23.58 -3.94
N ASP A 380 -5.63 -24.27 -5.06
CA ASP A 380 -6.08 -25.64 -5.26
C ASP A 380 -5.38 -26.62 -4.30
N ALA A 381 -4.08 -26.48 -4.06
CA ALA A 381 -3.33 -27.26 -3.07
C ALA A 381 -3.84 -27.01 -1.64
N HIS A 382 -4.11 -25.76 -1.29
CA HIS A 382 -4.70 -25.39 -0.01
C HIS A 382 -6.09 -26.03 0.17
N SER A 383 -6.91 -26.05 -0.87
CA SER A 383 -8.24 -26.68 -0.85
C SER A 383 -8.19 -28.20 -0.65
N ARG A 384 -7.10 -28.84 -1.10
CA ARG A 384 -6.82 -30.27 -0.88
C ARG A 384 -6.20 -30.56 0.49
N GLY A 385 -5.85 -29.52 1.26
CA GLY A 385 -5.20 -29.64 2.57
C GLY A 385 -3.71 -29.96 2.49
N ASP A 386 -3.07 -29.72 1.34
CA ASP A 386 -1.63 -29.93 1.15
C ASP A 386 -0.87 -28.61 1.34
N ALA A 387 -0.52 -28.32 2.60
CA ALA A 387 0.13 -27.08 2.98
C ALA A 387 1.58 -26.98 2.48
N GLU A 388 2.26 -28.12 2.30
CA GLU A 388 3.63 -28.15 1.78
C GLU A 388 3.64 -27.83 0.28
N GLU A 389 2.71 -28.41 -0.47
CA GLU A 389 2.54 -28.10 -1.89
C GLU A 389 2.09 -26.65 -2.12
N ALA A 390 1.16 -26.13 -1.30
CA ALA A 390 0.72 -24.73 -1.38
C ALA A 390 1.87 -23.74 -1.12
N ALA A 391 2.67 -23.97 -0.08
CA ALA A 391 3.84 -23.13 0.23
C ALA A 391 4.88 -23.15 -0.90
N GLY A 392 5.07 -24.29 -1.58
CA GLY A 392 5.96 -24.40 -2.74
C GLY A 392 5.50 -23.59 -3.95
N TYR A 393 4.20 -23.44 -4.17
CA TYR A 393 3.69 -22.55 -5.21
C TYR A 393 3.78 -21.07 -4.80
N GLU A 394 3.52 -20.74 -3.54
CA GLU A 394 3.63 -19.37 -3.00
C GLU A 394 5.08 -18.83 -3.06
N ASP A 395 6.08 -19.67 -2.76
CA ASP A 395 7.51 -19.33 -2.89
C ASP A 395 7.87 -19.00 -4.36
N GLN A 396 7.39 -19.82 -5.30
CA GLN A 396 7.59 -19.56 -6.73
C GLN A 396 6.92 -18.25 -7.17
N VAL A 397 5.72 -17.94 -6.67
CA VAL A 397 5.06 -16.65 -6.93
C VAL A 397 5.96 -15.48 -6.50
N GLY A 398 6.60 -15.57 -5.34
CA GLY A 398 7.55 -14.55 -4.88
C GLY A 398 8.74 -14.34 -5.83
N GLY A 399 9.32 -15.42 -6.35
CA GLY A 399 10.40 -15.34 -7.36
C GLY A 399 9.94 -14.67 -8.67
N TRP A 400 8.72 -14.95 -9.10
CA TRP A 400 8.13 -14.33 -10.28
C TRP A 400 7.74 -12.85 -10.06
N GLU A 401 7.32 -12.47 -8.85
CA GLU A 401 7.08 -11.06 -8.47
C GLU A 401 8.35 -10.23 -8.59
N LEU A 402 9.46 -10.74 -8.05
CA LEU A 402 10.77 -10.10 -8.20
C LEU A 402 11.16 -9.96 -9.68
N MET A 403 10.90 -10.98 -10.49
CA MET A 403 11.18 -10.96 -11.93
C MET A 403 10.37 -9.88 -12.68
N VAL A 404 9.07 -9.77 -12.39
CA VAL A 404 8.20 -8.74 -12.98
C VAL A 404 8.71 -7.34 -12.62
N ASP A 405 9.11 -7.11 -11.37
CA ASP A 405 9.67 -5.83 -10.93
C ASP A 405 10.97 -5.47 -11.65
N ARG A 406 11.87 -6.45 -11.85
CA ARG A 406 13.12 -6.25 -12.59
C ARG A 406 12.87 -5.98 -14.07
N LEU A 407 11.96 -6.70 -14.71
CA LEU A 407 11.58 -6.47 -16.11
C LEU A 407 10.94 -5.09 -16.30
N ARG A 408 10.10 -4.63 -15.36
CA ARG A 408 9.56 -3.25 -15.36
C ARG A 408 10.67 -2.21 -15.20
N GLY A 409 11.63 -2.44 -14.31
CA GLY A 409 12.81 -1.60 -14.15
C GLY A 409 13.66 -1.52 -15.44
N ALA A 410 13.91 -2.65 -16.09
CA ALA A 410 14.61 -2.72 -17.37
C ALA A 410 13.83 -2.04 -18.50
N LEU A 411 12.50 -2.20 -18.56
CA LEU A 411 11.65 -1.51 -19.52
C LEU A 411 11.78 0.02 -19.38
N ARG A 412 11.84 0.54 -18.14
CA ARG A 412 12.05 1.96 -17.88
C ARG A 412 13.41 2.44 -18.42
N LEU A 413 14.48 1.65 -18.26
CA LEU A 413 15.80 1.97 -18.84
C LEU A 413 15.79 2.02 -20.37
N VAL A 414 15.05 1.12 -21.01
CA VAL A 414 15.00 1.00 -22.48
C VAL A 414 14.12 2.08 -23.12
N VAL A 415 13.02 2.47 -22.45
CA VAL A 415 12.01 3.39 -23.00
C VAL A 415 12.37 4.87 -22.77
N LEU A 416 13.18 5.20 -21.76
CA LEU A 416 13.60 6.57 -21.49
C LEU A 416 14.87 6.93 -22.30
N PRO A 417 14.93 8.11 -22.96
CA PRO A 417 16.17 8.57 -23.55
C PRO A 417 17.21 8.81 -22.45
N ASN A 418 18.35 8.13 -22.54
CA ASN A 418 19.51 8.32 -21.67
C ASN A 418 19.78 9.82 -21.44
N SER A 419 19.55 10.32 -20.23
CA SER A 419 20.06 11.64 -19.80
C SER A 419 21.59 11.62 -19.62
N ARG A 420 22.24 10.47 -19.80
CA ARG A 420 23.67 10.35 -20.03
C ARG A 420 23.99 10.35 -21.52
N THR A 421 23.75 11.46 -22.18
CA THR A 421 24.59 11.84 -23.32
C THR A 421 25.47 12.98 -22.84
N GLU A 422 26.79 12.77 -22.84
CA GLU A 422 27.74 13.88 -22.83
C GLU A 422 27.24 14.94 -23.80
N THR A 423 27.03 16.15 -23.29
CA THR A 423 26.59 17.27 -24.09
C THR A 423 27.54 17.41 -25.28
N PRO A 424 27.08 17.29 -26.55
CA PRO A 424 27.93 17.69 -27.65
C PRO A 424 28.24 19.16 -27.42
N ALA A 425 29.52 19.50 -27.31
CA ALA A 425 29.96 20.86 -27.08
C ALA A 425 29.19 21.79 -28.04
N LYS A 426 28.44 22.74 -27.48
CA LYS A 426 27.78 23.80 -28.25
C LYS A 426 28.79 24.34 -29.26
N PRO A 427 28.46 24.45 -30.56
CA PRO A 427 29.32 25.19 -31.48
C PRO A 427 29.42 26.60 -30.93
N GLN A 428 30.65 27.04 -30.64
CA GLN A 428 30.92 28.42 -30.25
C GLN A 428 30.27 29.34 -31.29
N PRO A 429 29.52 30.37 -30.89
CA PRO A 429 29.05 31.34 -31.84
C PRO A 429 30.27 32.01 -32.46
N GLU A 430 30.41 31.88 -33.78
CA GLU A 430 31.40 32.66 -34.53
C GLU A 430 31.16 34.13 -34.22
N GLN A 431 32.16 34.73 -33.57
CA GLN A 431 32.18 36.15 -33.27
C GLN A 431 32.21 36.88 -34.62
N MET A 432 31.07 37.41 -35.06
CA MET A 432 31.00 38.30 -36.22
C MET A 432 32.06 39.39 -36.04
N GLY A 433 33.06 39.38 -36.92
CA GLY A 433 34.09 40.40 -36.99
C GLY A 433 33.48 41.73 -37.41
N LEU A 434 32.93 42.48 -36.44
CA LEU A 434 32.75 43.90 -36.61
C LEU A 434 34.12 44.57 -36.48
N PHE A 435 34.43 45.43 -37.44
CA PHE A 435 35.68 46.18 -37.63
C PHE A 435 36.77 45.42 -38.37
N SER A 436 36.57 45.27 -39.68
CA SER A 436 37.66 45.21 -40.63
C SER A 436 37.34 46.10 -41.81
N ASP A 437 38.08 47.21 -41.88
CA ASP A 437 38.29 48.10 -43.03
C ASP A 437 37.45 49.40 -43.17
N PRO A 438 37.97 50.58 -42.77
CA PRO A 438 37.32 51.89 -42.89
C PRO A 438 37.21 52.47 -44.32
N LEU A 439 37.55 51.69 -45.35
CA LEU A 439 37.67 52.19 -46.74
C LEU A 439 36.72 51.51 -47.75
N GLN A 440 35.82 50.63 -47.32
CA GLN A 440 34.81 50.09 -48.22
C GLN A 440 33.62 51.04 -48.37
N GLN A 441 33.49 51.61 -49.58
CA GLN A 441 32.30 52.34 -50.01
C GLN A 441 31.06 51.43 -49.89
N SER A 442 30.04 51.91 -49.18
CA SER A 442 28.77 51.20 -49.04
C SER A 442 27.85 51.49 -50.22
N LEU A 443 26.97 50.53 -50.52
CA LEU A 443 26.06 50.46 -51.68
C LEU A 443 25.00 51.59 -51.77
N PHE A 444 25.12 52.64 -50.96
CA PHE A 444 24.18 53.77 -50.86
C PHE A 444 24.81 55.13 -51.18
N ASP A 445 26.09 55.18 -51.55
CA ASP A 445 26.66 56.38 -52.20
C ASP A 445 26.47 56.26 -53.72
N ASP A 446 25.31 56.71 -54.20
CA ASP A 446 25.09 57.03 -55.61
C ASP A 446 24.76 58.52 -55.67
N PRO A 447 25.51 59.33 -56.45
CA PRO A 447 24.93 59.67 -57.75
C PRO A 447 25.96 59.98 -58.86
N SER A 448 25.70 59.46 -60.07
CA SER A 448 25.73 60.13 -61.40
C SER A 448 26.35 59.27 -62.50
#